data_AF-A0A813F0Q0-F1
#
_entry.id   AF-A0A813F0Q0-F1
#
_cell.length_a   1.000
_cell.length_b   1.000
_cell.length_c   1.000
_cell.angle_alpha   90.00
_cell.angle_beta   90.00
_cell.angle_gamma   90.00
#
_symmetry.space_group_name_H-M   'P 1'
#
loop_
_entity.id
_entity.type
_entity.pdbx_description
1 polymer ?
#
loop_
_entity_poly.entity_id
_entity_poly.type
_entity_poly.pdbx_seq_one_letter_code
_entity_poly.pdbx_strand_id
1 'polypeptide(L)' 'VRWQGKTSSLSLADDASAGDLQEAILQQCGVARERQQLKGGFPPKPLDLASSPPGAKLLADFGLRDRD' A
#
# COMPACT_ATOMS: atom_id res chain seq x y z
N VAL A 1 7.15 2.86 1.59
CA VAL A 1 6.24 3.30 2.69
C VAL A 1 6.99 4.17 3.69
N ARG A 2 6.34 5.16 4.31
CA ARG A 2 6.91 5.93 5.43
C ARG A 2 6.09 5.69 6.70
N TRP A 3 6.72 5.22 7.77
CA TRP A 3 6.09 4.90 9.04
C TRP A 3 6.99 5.35 10.21
N GLN A 4 6.43 6.07 11.18
CA GLN A 4 7.17 6.64 12.33
C GLN A 4 8.47 7.39 11.96
N GLY A 5 8.44 8.18 10.88
CA GLY A 5 9.61 8.91 10.40
C GLY A 5 10.67 8.06 9.68
N LYS A 6 10.52 6.73 9.64
CA LYS A 6 11.37 5.83 8.85
C LYS A 6 10.73 5.58 7.48
N THR A 7 11.54 5.70 6.44
CA THR A 7 11.17 5.27 5.09
C THR A 7 11.62 3.82 4.91
N SER A 8 10.71 2.93 4.55
CA SER A 8 11.00 1.54 4.20
C SER A 8 10.56 1.28 2.76
N SER A 9 11.43 0.66 1.98
CA SER A 9 11.10 0.18 0.65
C SER A 9 10.41 -1.19 0.78
N LEU A 10 9.32 -1.37 0.02
CA LEU A 10 8.59 -2.64 -0.08
C LEU A 10 8.80 -3.13 -1.50
N SER A 11 9.23 -4.38 -1.66
CA SER A 11 9.30 -5.04 -2.96
C SER A 11 8.01 -5.81 -3.17
N LEU A 12 7.22 -5.40 -4.16
CA LEU A 12 5.96 -6.01 -4.54
C LEU A 12 6.04 -6.37 -6.04
N ALA A 13 5.26 -7.37 -6.46
CA ALA A 13 5.12 -7.67 -7.88
C ALA A 13 4.43 -6.52 -8.64
N ASP A 14 4.62 -6.43 -9.96
CA ASP A 14 3.97 -5.40 -10.78
C ASP A 14 2.43 -5.56 -10.75
N ASP A 15 1.97 -6.82 -10.82
CA ASP A 15 0.57 -7.23 -10.64
C ASP A 15 0.16 -7.36 -9.15
N ALA A 16 0.90 -6.76 -8.22
CA ALA A 16 0.52 -6.80 -6.82
C ALA A 16 -0.82 -6.09 -6.59
N SER A 17 -1.65 -6.70 -5.75
CA SER A 17 -2.94 -6.14 -5.37
C SER A 17 -2.82 -5.26 -4.14
N ALA A 18 -3.89 -4.51 -3.86
CA ALA A 18 -4.04 -3.79 -2.58
C ALA A 18 -3.79 -4.69 -1.37
N GLY A 19 -4.24 -5.95 -1.43
CA GLY A 19 -4.03 -6.95 -0.38
C GLY A 19 -2.55 -7.27 -0.14
N ASP A 20 -1.77 -7.47 -1.20
CA ASP A 20 -0.33 -7.75 -1.11
C ASP A 20 0.45 -6.59 -0.48
N LEU A 21 0.08 -5.35 -0.81
CA LEU A 21 0.67 -4.17 -0.16
C LEU A 21 0.35 -4.14 1.34
N GLN A 22 -0.90 -4.41 1.71
CA GLN A 22 -1.31 -4.42 3.12
C GLN A 22 -0.61 -5.55 3.91
N GLU A 23 -0.46 -6.72 3.30
CA GLU A 23 0.34 -7.83 3.84
C GLU A 23 1.79 -7.39 4.07
N ALA A 24 2.43 -6.79 3.07
CA ALA A 24 3.81 -6.35 3.17
C ALA A 24 4.00 -5.28 4.27
N ILE A 25 3.04 -4.37 4.45
CA ILE A 25 3.04 -3.39 5.54
C ILE A 25 2.87 -4.06 6.90
N LEU A 26 2.01 -5.07 7.01
CA LEU A 26 1.87 -5.84 8.24
C LEU A 26 3.19 -6.55 8.59
N GLN A 27 3.81 -7.21 7.61
CA GLN A 27 5.07 -7.93 7.81
C GLN A 27 6.23 -6.99 8.17
N GLN A 28 6.33 -5.82 7.52
CA GLN A 28 7.49 -4.94 7.67
C GLN A 28 7.31 -3.84 8.73
N CYS A 29 6.09 -3.37 8.98
CA CYS A 29 5.79 -2.32 9.96
C CYS A 29 5.01 -2.83 11.18
N GLY A 30 4.48 -4.06 11.17
CA GLY A 30 3.67 -4.61 12.26
C GLY A 30 2.29 -3.96 12.40
N VAL A 31 1.82 -3.25 11.37
CA VAL A 31 0.53 -2.54 11.41
C VAL A 31 -0.56 -3.44 10.84
N ALA A 32 -1.56 -3.80 11.65
CA ALA A 32 -2.72 -4.58 11.21
C ALA A 32 -3.49 -3.87 10.09
N ARG A 33 -4.00 -4.63 9.11
CA ARG A 33 -4.65 -4.10 7.89
C ARG A 33 -5.76 -3.08 8.21
N GLU A 34 -6.58 -3.37 9.22
CA GLU A 34 -7.65 -2.49 9.71
C GLU A 34 -7.16 -1.13 10.27
N ARG A 35 -5.89 -1.03 10.67
CA ARG A 35 -5.25 0.19 11.18
C ARG A 35 -4.39 0.90 10.13
N GLN A 36 -4.23 0.33 8.94
CA GLN A 36 -3.41 0.89 7.87
C GLN A 36 -4.17 2.02 7.16
N GLN A 37 -3.80 3.27 7.46
CA GLN A 37 -4.27 4.44 6.72
C GLN A 37 -3.21 4.87 5.72
N LEU A 38 -3.38 4.49 4.46
CA LEU A 38 -2.42 4.75 3.40
C LEU A 38 -2.80 6.01 2.64
N LYS A 39 -1.77 6.80 2.28
CA LYS A 39 -1.92 8.01 1.46
C LYS A 39 -0.91 7.93 0.33
N GLY A 40 -1.35 8.23 -0.89
CA GLY A 40 -0.55 8.12 -2.11
C GLY A 40 -0.76 9.30 -3.04
N GLY A 41 0.11 9.40 -4.05
CA GLY A 41 0.08 10.44 -5.06
C GLY A 41 0.57 11.81 -4.58
N PHE A 42 0.64 12.74 -5.54
CA PHE A 42 0.89 14.16 -5.29
C PHE A 42 -0.18 14.98 -6.03
N PRO A 43 -1.06 15.74 -5.33
CA PRO A 43 -1.15 15.89 -3.88
C PRO A 43 -1.53 14.59 -3.15
N PRO A 44 -1.16 14.43 -1.86
CA PRO A 44 -1.40 13.20 -1.11
C PRO A 44 -2.91 12.98 -0.91
N LYS A 45 -3.45 11.94 -1.54
CA LYS A 45 -4.84 11.51 -1.39
C LYS A 45 -4.91 10.25 -0.54
N PRO A 46 -5.97 10.08 0.27
CA PRO A 46 -6.21 8.83 0.99
C PRO A 46 -6.43 7.71 -0.03
N LEU A 47 -5.78 6.58 0.21
CA LEU A 47 -5.97 5.34 -0.55
C LEU A 47 -6.96 4.47 0.23
N ASP A 48 -8.17 4.33 -0.29
CA ASP A 48 -9.17 3.45 0.30
C ASP A 48 -8.91 2.00 -0.11
N LEU A 49 -7.96 1.37 0.59
CA LEU A 49 -7.56 -0.02 0.38
C LEU A 49 -8.39 -0.98 1.25
N ALA A 50 -9.09 -0.47 2.26
CA ALA A 50 -9.92 -1.25 3.17
C ALA A 50 -11.28 -1.65 2.55
N SER A 51 -11.84 -0.84 1.65
CA SER A 51 -13.10 -1.20 0.97
C SER A 51 -12.93 -2.17 -0.19
N SER A 52 -11.70 -2.46 -0.62
CA SER A 52 -11.45 -3.35 -1.75
C SER A 52 -11.12 -4.77 -1.26
N PRO A 53 -11.84 -5.81 -1.76
CA PRO A 53 -11.48 -7.19 -1.47
C PRO A 53 -10.02 -7.49 -1.87
N PRO A 54 -9.33 -8.41 -1.16
CA PRO A 54 -8.00 -8.86 -1.58
C PRO A 54 -8.06 -9.41 -3.01
N GLY A 55 -7.23 -8.87 -3.91
CA GLY A 55 -7.22 -9.23 -5.33
C GLY A 55 -8.19 -8.46 -6.24
N ALA A 56 -9.06 -7.59 -5.70
CA ALA A 56 -10.06 -6.89 -6.53
C ALA A 56 -9.48 -5.73 -7.34
N LYS A 57 -8.39 -5.12 -6.87
CA LYS A 57 -7.74 -3.99 -7.51
C LYS A 57 -6.22 -4.05 -7.37
N LEU A 58 -5.56 -3.92 -8.52
CA LEU A 58 -4.11 -3.77 -8.64
C LEU A 58 -3.68 -2.42 -8.08
N LEU A 59 -2.45 -2.34 -7.57
CA LEU A 59 -1.87 -1.07 -7.11
C LEU A 59 -1.85 -0.01 -8.23
N ALA A 60 -1.68 -0.44 -9.47
CA ALA A 60 -1.72 0.41 -10.65
C ALA A 60 -3.06 1.15 -10.82
N ASP A 61 -4.19 0.56 -10.41
CA ASP A 61 -5.53 1.20 -10.46
C ASP A 61 -5.61 2.40 -9.51
N PHE A 62 -4.88 2.33 -8.40
CA PHE A 62 -4.75 3.42 -7.44
C PHE A 62 -3.69 4.46 -7.84
N GLY A 63 -3.09 4.31 -9.03
CA GLY A 63 -2.00 5.17 -9.48
C GLY A 63 -0.70 4.97 -8.69
N LEU A 64 -0.58 3.86 -7.94
CA LEU A 64 0.66 3.43 -7.31
C LEU A 64 1.42 2.59 -8.34
N ARG A 65 2.48 3.17 -8.89
CA ARG A 65 3.41 2.48 -9.78
C ARG A 65 4.79 2.48 -9.16
N ASP A 66 5.61 1.50 -9.52
CA ASP A 66 7.01 1.48 -9.12
C ASP A 66 7.70 2.78 -9.57
N ARG A 67 8.57 3.29 -8.70
CA ARG A 67 9.32 4.52 -8.98
C ARG A 67 10.76 4.10 -9.28
N ASP A 68 11.07 4.07 -10.58
CA ASP A 68 12.42 3.90 -11.15
C ASP A 68 13.47 4.74 -10.40
#